data_AF-A0A966TPM1-F1
#
_entry.id   AF-A0A966TPM1-F1
#
_cell.length_a   1.000
_cell.length_b   1.000
_cell.length_c   1.000
_cell.angle_alpha   90.00
_cell.angle_beta   90.00
_cell.angle_gamma   90.00
#
_symmetry.space_group_name_H-M   'P 1'
#
loop_
_entity.id
_entity.type
_entity.pdbx_description
1 polymer ?
#
loop_
_entity_poly.entity_id
_entity_poly.type
_entity_poly.pdbx_seq_one_letter_code
_entity_poly.pdbx_strand_id
1 'polypeptide(L)'
;MAGTETLTNKSINLASNTLTATSSQIASAVTDETGTGALVFGTSPSLTTPTIGGTGANFSGSTSGTTNLRASATAGATTITLPATTGTVVTTGDSGTVTSTMIADGTIVDADVNASASIAHSKLAAITAGRVLLGNASNVPTATALTGDITVDSSGSTSISNNAVTNTDLRDSSALSVIGNATNASADPADIAAASDHQILRRSGTALGFGAINLASTNAVTNTLPIGNGGTGVTATPTDGQLLIGNGTGFSLATLTAGSNVTINNTAGSIV
;
A
#
# COMPACT_ATOMS: atom_id res chain seq x y z
N MET A 1 15.01 92.45 49.39
CA MET A 1 14.38 91.97 50.64
C MET A 1 14.34 90.45 50.58
N ALA A 2 14.92 89.76 51.56
CA ALA A 2 14.73 88.31 51.69
C ALA A 2 13.46 88.11 52.54
N GLY A 3 12.32 87.96 51.87
CA GLY A 3 11.01 87.80 52.48
C GLY A 3 10.05 87.20 51.46
N THR A 4 9.10 86.40 51.94
CA THR A 4 8.13 85.71 51.08
C THR A 4 7.07 86.71 50.61
N GLU A 5 7.15 87.12 49.34
CA GLU A 5 6.11 87.93 48.69
C GLU A 5 4.89 87.05 48.34
N THR A 6 3.68 87.50 48.69
CA THR A 6 2.43 86.82 48.32
C THR A 6 1.71 87.60 47.23
N LEU A 7 1.68 87.05 46.00
CA LEU A 7 1.14 87.73 44.81
C LEU A 7 -0.29 87.28 44.49
N THR A 8 -1.30 87.92 45.10
CA THR A 8 -2.71 87.63 44.82
C THR A 8 -3.19 88.34 43.55
N ASN A 9 -3.85 87.61 42.64
CA ASN A 9 -4.43 88.10 41.38
C ASN A 9 -3.44 88.88 40.49
N LYS A 10 -2.19 88.41 40.38
CA LYS A 10 -1.19 88.92 39.44
C LYS A 10 -0.72 87.81 38.49
N SER A 11 -0.57 88.13 37.22
CA SER A 11 0.08 87.24 36.25
C SER A 11 1.59 87.22 36.52
N ILE A 12 2.15 86.04 36.76
CA ILE A 12 3.59 85.83 36.89
C ILE A 12 4.14 85.43 35.51
N ASN A 13 5.09 86.19 34.98
CA ASN A 13 5.79 85.84 33.75
C ASN A 13 7.14 85.18 34.09
N LEU A 14 7.31 83.91 33.69
CA LEU A 14 8.51 83.12 33.95
C LEU A 14 9.62 83.32 32.89
N ALA A 15 9.37 84.03 31.79
CA ALA A 15 10.37 84.26 30.73
C ALA A 15 11.60 85.08 31.18
N SER A 16 11.56 85.67 32.38
CA SER A 16 12.69 86.38 33.00
C SER A 16 12.84 86.07 34.50
N ASN A 17 12.20 84.99 34.98
CA ASN A 17 12.23 84.57 36.38
C ASN A 17 12.53 83.07 36.49
N THR A 18 13.44 82.68 37.38
CA THR A 18 13.77 81.26 37.60
C THR A 18 12.78 80.61 38.56
N LEU A 19 12.09 79.56 38.11
CA LEU A 19 11.24 78.71 38.96
C LEU A 19 11.98 77.42 39.34
N THR A 20 12.49 77.36 40.58
CA THR A 20 13.10 76.14 41.14
C THR A 20 12.05 75.38 41.94
N ALA A 21 11.53 74.29 41.38
CA ALA A 21 10.48 73.48 41.99
C ALA A 21 10.71 71.98 41.72
N THR A 22 10.29 71.13 42.64
CA THR A 22 10.18 69.68 42.41
C THR A 22 8.98 69.38 41.51
N SER A 23 8.97 68.21 40.85
CA SER A 23 7.83 67.74 40.07
C SER A 23 6.52 67.72 40.88
N SER A 24 6.59 67.42 42.18
CA SER A 24 5.43 67.45 43.09
C SER A 24 4.92 68.86 43.39
N GLN A 25 5.73 69.91 43.25
CA GLN A 25 5.33 71.30 43.45
C GLN A 25 4.79 71.95 42.17
N ILE A 26 5.18 71.46 40.99
CA ILE A 26 4.58 71.85 39.72
C ILE A 26 3.22 71.18 39.52
N ALA A 27 3.10 69.90 39.89
CA ALA A 27 1.85 69.13 39.81
C ALA A 27 0.72 69.64 40.75
N SER A 28 0.98 70.61 41.63
CA SER A 28 -0.06 71.32 42.40
C SER A 28 -0.40 72.70 41.85
N ALA A 29 0.29 73.15 40.80
CA ALA A 29 0.10 74.46 40.16
C ALA A 29 -0.48 74.36 38.73
N VAL A 30 -0.27 73.23 38.05
CA VAL A 30 -0.94 72.89 36.78
C VAL A 30 -2.29 72.22 37.10
N THR A 31 -3.29 72.41 36.24
CA THR A 31 -4.70 72.06 36.58
C THR A 31 -5.46 71.28 35.49
N ASP A 32 -4.81 70.98 34.38
CA ASP A 32 -5.39 70.43 33.14
C ASP A 32 -4.68 69.14 32.63
N GLU A 33 -3.96 68.44 33.51
CA GLU A 33 -3.20 67.23 33.16
C GLU A 33 -4.05 65.95 33.09
N THR A 34 -3.58 64.97 32.31
CA THR A 34 -4.25 63.67 32.13
C THR A 34 -3.50 62.55 32.86
N GLY A 35 -4.17 61.93 33.84
CA GLY A 35 -3.64 60.83 34.67
C GLY A 35 -3.24 61.26 36.08
N THR A 36 -2.92 60.29 36.95
CA THR A 36 -2.49 60.56 38.34
C THR A 36 -1.05 60.10 38.54
N GLY A 37 -0.09 61.02 38.41
CA GLY A 37 1.35 60.70 38.51
C GLY A 37 2.24 61.91 38.24
N ALA A 38 3.55 61.67 38.16
CA ALA A 38 4.52 62.73 37.84
C ALA A 38 4.54 63.02 36.33
N LEU A 39 4.76 64.30 35.97
CA LEU A 39 5.03 64.71 34.59
C LEU A 39 6.27 63.99 34.02
N VAL A 40 6.11 63.36 32.85
CA VAL A 40 7.10 62.44 32.27
C VAL A 40 7.97 63.16 31.24
N PHE A 41 9.04 63.82 31.71
CA PHE A 41 9.98 64.59 30.87
C PHE A 41 11.37 63.92 30.75
N GLY A 42 11.42 62.64 30.39
CA GLY A 42 12.67 61.87 30.29
C GLY A 42 12.87 61.17 28.94
N THR A 43 14.12 60.91 28.57
CA THR A 43 14.47 60.19 27.32
C THR A 43 14.25 58.67 27.39
N SER A 44 14.19 58.10 28.60
CA SER A 44 13.93 56.68 28.86
C SER A 44 12.96 56.51 30.05
N PRO A 45 11.67 56.86 29.91
CA PRO A 45 10.72 56.78 31.00
C PRO A 45 10.31 55.34 31.33
N SER A 46 10.08 55.07 32.62
CA SER A 46 9.45 53.82 33.08
C SER A 46 7.98 54.05 33.37
N LEU A 47 7.09 53.24 32.79
CA LEU A 47 5.64 53.33 32.96
C LEU A 47 5.13 52.12 33.75
N THR A 48 4.59 52.36 34.94
CA THR A 48 3.95 51.33 35.77
C THR A 48 2.44 51.32 35.47
N THR A 49 1.89 50.14 35.14
CA THR A 49 0.48 49.93 34.76
C THR A 49 -0.11 50.88 33.69
N PRO A 50 0.57 51.13 32.55
CA PRO A 50 0.01 51.96 31.48
C PRO A 50 -1.17 51.28 30.79
N THR A 51 -2.28 52.00 30.63
CA THR A 51 -3.34 51.64 29.68
C THR A 51 -2.99 52.19 28.29
N ILE A 52 -2.45 51.33 27.43
CA ILE A 52 -2.21 51.69 26.03
C ILE A 52 -3.56 51.61 25.29
N GLY A 53 -3.91 52.66 24.53
CA GLY A 53 -5.16 52.72 23.78
C GLY A 53 -5.30 51.63 22.71
N GLY A 54 -6.50 51.46 22.16
CA GLY A 54 -6.86 50.34 21.27
C GLY A 54 -6.03 50.15 19.98
N THR A 55 -5.15 51.11 19.65
CA THR A 55 -4.14 50.99 18.59
C THR A 55 -2.91 50.14 18.99
N GLY A 56 -2.78 49.80 20.27
CA GLY A 56 -1.61 49.11 20.81
C GLY A 56 -0.36 50.00 20.89
N ALA A 57 0.75 49.40 21.34
CA ALA A 57 2.04 50.06 21.41
C ALA A 57 2.87 49.71 20.16
N ASN A 58 3.34 50.72 19.43
CA ASN A 58 4.25 50.50 18.31
C ASN A 58 5.70 50.42 18.82
N PHE A 59 6.27 49.22 18.79
CA PHE A 59 7.65 48.97 19.19
C PHE A 59 8.57 49.09 17.96
N SER A 60 9.01 50.30 17.65
CA SER A 60 9.85 50.60 16.48
C SER A 60 11.23 49.93 16.57
N GLY A 61 11.36 48.73 15.99
CA GLY A 61 12.66 48.08 15.80
C GLY A 61 13.55 48.85 14.81
N SER A 62 14.86 48.82 15.04
CA SER A 62 15.85 49.35 14.09
C SER A 62 15.99 48.41 12.88
N THR A 63 16.62 48.88 11.80
CA THR A 63 16.93 48.12 10.56
C THR A 63 17.72 46.82 10.80
N SER A 64 18.22 46.61 12.03
CA SER A 64 18.64 45.32 12.58
C SER A 64 18.30 45.27 14.08
N GLY A 65 17.78 44.14 14.57
CA GLY A 65 17.53 43.91 16.00
C GLY A 65 16.26 43.10 16.31
N THR A 66 16.03 42.79 17.58
CA THR A 66 14.81 42.14 18.09
C THR A 66 13.84 43.15 18.70
N THR A 67 12.54 42.86 18.64
CA THR A 67 11.47 43.67 19.22
C THR A 67 10.84 42.93 20.41
N ASN A 68 10.81 43.56 21.59
CA ASN A 68 10.39 42.91 22.84
C ASN A 68 8.99 43.36 23.29
N LEU A 69 7.98 42.50 23.12
CA LEU A 69 6.63 42.70 23.65
C LEU A 69 6.49 41.99 25.01
N ARG A 70 5.96 42.68 26.03
CA ARG A 70 5.73 42.14 27.39
C ARG A 70 4.40 42.70 27.94
N ALA A 71 3.57 41.86 28.55
CA ALA A 71 2.20 42.23 28.94
C ALA A 71 1.97 42.07 30.47
N SER A 72 1.12 42.91 31.07
CA SER A 72 1.14 43.19 32.52
C SER A 72 -0.21 43.50 33.21
N ALA A 73 -1.35 43.05 32.66
CA ALA A 73 -2.68 43.55 33.04
C ALA A 73 -3.37 42.81 34.22
N THR A 74 -4.31 43.51 34.86
CA THR A 74 -5.07 43.07 36.05
C THR A 74 -6.43 42.42 35.73
N ALA A 75 -6.96 42.63 34.52
CA ALA A 75 -8.14 41.91 33.98
C ALA A 75 -8.17 42.04 32.45
N GLY A 76 -8.54 40.97 31.74
CA GLY A 76 -8.37 40.89 30.27
C GLY A 76 -6.91 40.56 29.92
N ALA A 77 -6.71 39.52 29.13
CA ALA A 77 -5.62 38.59 29.43
C ALA A 77 -4.38 38.72 28.54
N THR A 78 -3.25 38.25 29.07
CA THR A 78 -1.89 38.64 28.62
C THR A 78 -0.85 37.50 28.64
N THR A 79 0.04 37.25 27.67
CA THR A 79 0.03 37.36 26.18
C THR A 79 -0.58 38.64 25.55
N ILE A 80 -1.19 38.58 24.36
CA ILE A 80 -2.62 38.91 24.28
C ILE A 80 -3.28 37.55 24.44
N THR A 81 -3.72 37.20 25.65
CA THR A 81 -4.37 35.89 25.76
C THR A 81 -5.66 35.97 24.98
N LEU A 82 -5.92 34.88 24.28
CA LEU A 82 -7.22 34.46 23.81
C LEU A 82 -7.72 33.53 24.94
N PRO A 83 -8.22 34.03 26.10
CA PRO A 83 -8.20 33.28 27.35
C PRO A 83 -9.11 32.05 27.35
N ALA A 84 -8.51 30.92 26.99
CA ALA A 84 -8.98 29.56 27.28
C ALA A 84 -7.85 28.51 27.25
N THR A 85 -6.74 28.71 26.51
CA THR A 85 -5.70 27.66 26.35
C THR A 85 -4.28 28.22 26.18
N THR A 86 -3.28 27.56 26.77
CA THR A 86 -1.85 27.86 26.60
C THR A 86 -1.31 27.25 25.30
N GLY A 87 -0.60 28.04 24.48
CA GLY A 87 0.05 27.55 23.26
C GLY A 87 1.30 28.35 22.91
N THR A 88 2.27 27.67 22.27
CA THR A 88 3.47 28.28 21.70
C THR A 88 3.12 28.94 20.37
N VAL A 89 3.60 30.17 20.13
CA VAL A 89 3.57 30.76 18.78
C VAL A 89 4.61 30.03 17.94
N VAL A 90 4.17 29.17 17.03
CA VAL A 90 5.07 28.50 16.08
C VAL A 90 5.36 29.47 14.95
N THR A 91 6.64 29.82 14.78
CA THR A 91 7.12 30.71 13.71
C THR A 91 7.77 29.91 12.58
N THR A 92 8.03 30.55 11.45
CA THR A 92 8.71 29.92 10.30
C THR A 92 10.19 29.60 10.56
N GLY A 93 10.76 30.01 11.70
CA GLY A 93 12.10 29.63 12.15
C GLY A 93 12.13 28.43 13.11
N ASP A 94 10.97 27.98 13.59
CA ASP A 94 10.85 26.89 14.55
C ASP A 94 10.91 25.52 13.87
N SER A 95 11.61 24.57 14.48
CA SER A 95 11.69 23.19 14.00
C SER A 95 11.42 22.20 15.13
N GLY A 96 10.55 21.22 14.89
CA GLY A 96 10.13 20.23 15.89
C GLY A 96 9.12 20.73 16.95
N THR A 97 8.68 21.99 16.88
CA THR A 97 7.85 22.64 17.93
C THR A 97 6.37 22.26 17.87
N VAL A 98 5.86 21.77 16.74
CA VAL A 98 4.43 21.41 16.57
C VAL A 98 4.12 20.08 17.26
N THR A 99 3.34 20.12 18.34
CA THR A 99 2.80 18.93 19.00
C THR A 99 1.43 18.55 18.44
N SER A 100 0.96 17.31 18.65
CA SER A 100 -0.38 16.88 18.23
C SER A 100 -1.49 17.77 18.80
N THR A 101 -1.31 18.34 20.00
CA THR A 101 -2.26 19.27 20.63
C THR A 101 -2.26 20.69 20.02
N MET A 102 -1.28 21.03 19.19
CA MET A 102 -1.26 22.29 18.42
C MET A 102 -1.92 22.14 17.04
N ILE A 103 -2.13 20.91 16.58
CA ILE A 103 -2.87 20.59 15.37
C ILE A 103 -4.30 20.25 15.79
N ALA A 104 -5.29 20.97 15.25
CA ALA A 104 -6.69 20.61 15.50
C ALA A 104 -7.10 19.44 14.58
N ASP A 105 -7.98 18.57 15.09
CA ASP A 105 -8.44 17.41 14.32
C ASP A 105 -9.09 17.85 13.01
N GLY A 106 -8.61 17.30 11.89
CA GLY A 106 -9.10 17.60 10.54
C GLY A 106 -8.59 18.90 9.92
N THR A 107 -7.67 19.66 10.54
CA THR A 107 -7.16 20.90 9.93
C THR A 107 -5.96 20.72 8.99
N ILE A 108 -5.31 19.55 8.98
CA ILE A 108 -4.28 19.22 7.99
C ILE A 108 -4.96 18.62 6.77
N VAL A 109 -4.90 19.31 5.64
CA VAL A 109 -5.40 18.86 4.34
C VAL A 109 -4.25 18.52 3.39
N ASP A 110 -4.56 17.91 2.25
CA ASP A 110 -3.56 17.53 1.24
C ASP A 110 -2.67 18.71 0.78
N ALA A 111 -3.21 19.93 0.80
CA ALA A 111 -2.47 21.15 0.45
C ALA A 111 -1.40 21.56 1.48
N ASP A 112 -1.53 21.15 2.75
CA ASP A 112 -0.51 21.39 3.79
C ASP A 112 0.65 20.38 3.69
N VAL A 113 0.39 19.22 3.08
CA VAL A 113 1.38 18.15 2.92
C VAL A 113 2.14 18.36 1.61
N ASN A 114 3.43 18.69 1.73
CA ASN A 114 4.30 18.81 0.56
C ASN A 114 4.31 17.52 -0.27
N ALA A 115 4.17 17.62 -1.61
CA ALA A 115 4.13 16.46 -2.50
C ALA A 115 5.39 15.56 -2.45
N SER A 116 6.52 16.07 -1.95
CA SER A 116 7.77 15.33 -1.73
C SER A 116 7.92 14.81 -0.28
N ALA A 117 6.87 14.90 0.56
CA ALA A 117 6.93 14.48 1.95
C ALA A 117 7.01 12.94 2.08
N SER A 118 8.10 12.46 2.68
CA SER A 118 8.24 11.04 3.04
C SER A 118 7.49 10.74 4.34
N ILE A 119 6.22 10.32 4.21
CA ILE A 119 5.41 9.87 5.35
C ILE A 119 5.68 8.37 5.58
N ALA A 120 6.49 8.06 6.59
CA ALA A 120 6.79 6.68 6.96
C ALA A 120 5.52 5.89 7.34
N HIS A 121 5.42 4.62 6.94
CA HIS A 121 4.22 3.80 7.16
C HIS A 121 3.84 3.65 8.65
N SER A 122 4.81 3.69 9.56
CA SER A 122 4.57 3.70 11.02
C SER A 122 3.88 4.97 11.56
N LYS A 123 3.72 6.01 10.73
CA LYS A 123 2.94 7.23 11.02
C LYS A 123 1.53 7.18 10.43
N LEU A 124 1.21 6.18 9.60
CA LEU A 124 -0.15 5.92 9.11
C LEU A 124 -0.88 5.00 10.11
N ALA A 125 -2.20 4.88 9.94
CA ALA A 125 -2.98 3.90 10.70
C ALA A 125 -2.47 2.47 10.43
N ALA A 126 -2.28 1.69 11.49
CA ALA A 126 -1.79 0.32 11.39
C ALA A 126 -2.77 -0.56 10.60
N ILE A 127 -2.25 -1.29 9.62
CA ILE A 127 -3.02 -2.25 8.82
C ILE A 127 -2.95 -3.64 9.47
N THR A 128 -4.07 -4.35 9.51
CA THR A 128 -4.07 -5.77 9.89
C THR A 128 -3.25 -6.57 8.88
N ALA A 129 -2.48 -7.56 9.34
CA ALA A 129 -1.64 -8.38 8.48
C ALA A 129 -2.46 -9.12 7.39
N GLY A 130 -1.86 -9.34 6.21
CA GLY A 130 -2.53 -9.95 5.05
C GLY A 130 -3.51 -9.02 4.31
N ARG A 131 -3.44 -7.70 4.54
CA ARG A 131 -4.31 -6.70 3.88
C ARG A 131 -3.49 -5.69 3.11
N VAL A 132 -4.08 -5.15 2.05
CA VAL A 132 -3.45 -4.17 1.14
C VAL A 132 -4.23 -2.86 1.20
N LEU A 133 -3.55 -1.72 1.06
CA LEU A 133 -4.21 -0.42 0.87
C LEU A 133 -4.80 -0.37 -0.54
N LEU A 134 -6.13 -0.43 -0.65
CA LEU A 134 -6.86 -0.41 -1.91
C LEU A 134 -7.79 0.80 -1.96
N GLY A 135 -7.87 1.46 -3.12
CA GLY A 135 -8.86 2.51 -3.34
C GLY A 135 -10.26 1.93 -3.33
N ASN A 136 -11.16 2.50 -2.52
CA ASN A 136 -12.56 2.10 -2.45
C ASN A 136 -13.45 2.96 -3.37
N ALA A 137 -14.76 2.68 -3.41
CA ALA A 137 -15.74 3.45 -4.20
C ALA A 137 -15.88 4.93 -3.78
N SER A 138 -15.35 5.32 -2.63
CA SER A 138 -15.26 6.71 -2.15
C SER A 138 -13.89 7.36 -2.45
N ASN A 139 -13.07 6.72 -3.28
CA ASN A 139 -11.70 7.15 -3.64
C ASN A 139 -10.70 7.24 -2.45
N VAL A 140 -11.04 6.71 -1.28
CA VAL A 140 -10.17 6.72 -0.09
C VAL A 140 -9.39 5.39 0.00
N PRO A 141 -8.04 5.41 0.06
CA PRO A 141 -7.25 4.21 0.32
C PRO A 141 -7.63 3.57 1.65
N THR A 142 -8.21 2.38 1.58
CA THR A 142 -8.68 1.62 2.74
C THR A 142 -7.92 0.30 2.79
N ALA A 143 -7.35 -0.02 3.95
CA ALA A 143 -6.81 -1.36 4.18
C ALA A 143 -7.94 -2.37 3.94
N THR A 144 -7.74 -3.29 3.01
CA THR A 144 -8.76 -4.18 2.45
C THR A 144 -8.16 -5.57 2.30
N ALA A 145 -8.93 -6.61 2.63
CA ALA A 145 -8.53 -7.98 2.34
C ALA A 145 -8.82 -8.24 0.86
N LEU A 146 -7.86 -8.80 0.13
CA LEU A 146 -8.12 -9.32 -1.21
C LEU A 146 -9.02 -10.55 -1.10
N THR A 147 -9.98 -10.66 -2.01
CA THR A 147 -11.01 -11.71 -2.05
C THR A 147 -11.26 -12.13 -3.49
N GLY A 148 -11.86 -13.30 -3.67
CA GLY A 148 -11.84 -13.99 -4.96
C GLY A 148 -10.61 -14.89 -5.04
N ASP A 149 -9.97 -14.95 -6.21
CA ASP A 149 -9.01 -16.01 -6.50
C ASP A 149 -7.65 -15.77 -5.82
N ILE A 150 -7.23 -14.50 -5.72
CA ILE A 150 -5.93 -14.14 -5.13
C ILE A 150 -6.04 -13.92 -3.63
N THR A 151 -5.25 -14.68 -2.87
CA THR A 151 -4.98 -14.46 -1.45
C THR A 151 -3.62 -13.80 -1.24
N VAL A 152 -3.51 -13.00 -0.18
CA VAL A 152 -2.25 -12.42 0.32
C VAL A 152 -2.08 -12.78 1.77
N ASP A 153 -0.90 -13.29 2.14
CA ASP A 153 -0.58 -13.65 3.53
C ASP A 153 0.12 -12.52 4.31
N SER A 154 0.35 -12.76 5.61
CA SER A 154 1.02 -11.80 6.50
C SER A 154 2.52 -11.58 6.20
N SER A 155 3.13 -12.40 5.34
CA SER A 155 4.50 -12.23 4.86
C SER A 155 4.59 -11.45 3.54
N GLY A 156 3.43 -11.13 2.93
CA GLY A 156 3.34 -10.49 1.62
C GLY A 156 3.37 -11.47 0.44
N SER A 157 3.28 -12.78 0.70
CA SER A 157 3.16 -13.77 -0.36
C SER A 157 1.80 -13.67 -1.04
N THR A 158 1.79 -13.70 -2.38
CA THR A 158 0.57 -13.79 -3.20
C THR A 158 0.41 -15.23 -3.68
N SER A 159 -0.81 -15.76 -3.60
CA SER A 159 -1.15 -17.08 -4.14
C SER A 159 -2.54 -17.09 -4.74
N ILE A 160 -2.78 -18.00 -5.68
CA ILE A 160 -4.13 -18.35 -6.11
C ILE A 160 -4.69 -19.36 -5.11
N SER A 161 -5.94 -19.17 -4.69
CA SER A 161 -6.64 -20.06 -3.76
C SER A 161 -6.89 -21.44 -4.38
N ASN A 162 -6.92 -22.47 -3.54
CA ASN A 162 -7.30 -23.81 -3.96
C ASN A 162 -8.66 -23.78 -4.66
N ASN A 163 -8.75 -24.40 -5.84
CA ASN A 163 -9.97 -24.50 -6.65
C ASN A 163 -10.56 -23.16 -7.14
N ALA A 164 -9.82 -22.05 -7.06
CA ALA A 164 -10.33 -20.76 -7.53
C ALA A 164 -10.33 -20.60 -9.06
N VAL A 165 -9.34 -21.17 -9.76
CA VAL A 165 -9.27 -21.11 -11.23
C VAL A 165 -10.45 -21.87 -11.84
N THR A 166 -11.45 -21.14 -12.32
CA THR A 166 -12.61 -21.68 -13.04
C THR A 166 -12.30 -21.89 -14.52
N ASN A 167 -13.24 -22.48 -15.26
CA ASN A 167 -13.16 -22.57 -16.72
C ASN A 167 -13.11 -21.20 -17.43
N THR A 168 -13.56 -20.13 -16.79
CA THR A 168 -13.54 -18.76 -17.36
C THR A 168 -12.22 -18.04 -17.07
N ASP A 169 -11.48 -18.46 -16.03
CA ASP A 169 -10.18 -17.88 -15.68
C ASP A 169 -9.03 -18.56 -16.44
N LEU A 170 -9.27 -19.77 -16.97
CA LEU A 170 -8.42 -20.39 -17.98
C LEU A 170 -8.60 -19.68 -19.33
N ARG A 171 -7.50 -19.55 -20.07
CA ARG A 171 -7.54 -19.08 -21.47
C ARG A 171 -8.43 -19.99 -22.32
N ASP A 172 -9.15 -19.41 -23.27
CA ASP A 172 -9.88 -20.18 -24.28
C ASP A 172 -8.92 -21.14 -25.01
N SER A 173 -9.28 -22.42 -25.04
CA SER A 173 -8.55 -23.45 -25.78
C SER A 173 -8.93 -23.39 -27.26
N SER A 174 -7.95 -23.39 -28.14
CA SER A 174 -8.18 -23.49 -29.59
C SER A 174 -8.37 -24.94 -30.03
N ALA A 175 -9.29 -25.17 -30.98
CA ALA A 175 -9.65 -26.49 -31.51
C ALA A 175 -10.11 -27.52 -30.44
N LEU A 176 -10.28 -28.78 -30.86
CA LEU A 176 -10.49 -29.90 -29.93
C LEU A 176 -9.15 -30.26 -29.28
N SER A 177 -8.84 -29.66 -28.14
CA SER A 177 -7.51 -29.72 -27.53
C SER A 177 -7.55 -29.91 -26.02
N VAL A 178 -6.36 -30.12 -25.45
CA VAL A 178 -6.10 -29.98 -24.01
C VAL A 178 -4.99 -28.94 -23.80
N ILE A 179 -5.07 -28.19 -22.69
CA ILE A 179 -4.00 -27.28 -22.29
C ILE A 179 -2.88 -28.10 -21.65
N GLY A 180 -1.64 -27.95 -22.13
CA GLY A 180 -0.48 -28.63 -21.57
C GLY A 180 0.82 -28.29 -22.28
N ASN A 181 1.93 -28.85 -21.79
CA ASN A 181 3.23 -28.74 -22.42
C ASN A 181 3.43 -29.94 -23.37
N ALA A 182 3.49 -29.67 -24.67
CA ALA A 182 3.70 -30.70 -25.70
C ALA A 182 5.14 -31.26 -25.74
N THR A 183 6.08 -30.68 -24.99
CA THR A 183 7.53 -30.94 -25.11
C THR A 183 8.11 -31.62 -23.87
N ASN A 184 9.28 -32.25 -24.01
CA ASN A 184 10.07 -32.79 -22.88
C ASN A 184 11.11 -31.77 -22.37
N ALA A 185 10.68 -30.51 -22.19
CA ALA A 185 11.47 -29.40 -21.64
C ALA A 185 10.56 -28.45 -20.87
N SER A 186 11.11 -27.49 -20.12
CA SER A 186 10.30 -26.41 -19.53
C SER A 186 9.78 -25.49 -20.65
N ALA A 187 8.45 -25.34 -20.75
CA ALA A 187 7.78 -24.49 -21.72
C ALA A 187 6.40 -24.09 -21.17
N ASP A 188 5.85 -22.98 -21.67
CA ASP A 188 4.54 -22.49 -21.28
C ASP A 188 3.42 -23.43 -21.76
N PRO A 189 2.32 -23.62 -21.00
CA PRO A 189 1.20 -24.46 -21.40
C PRO A 189 0.48 -23.92 -22.65
N ALA A 190 0.51 -24.71 -23.73
CA ALA A 190 -0.11 -24.42 -25.03
C ALA A 190 -1.25 -25.41 -25.33
N ASP A 191 -1.93 -25.25 -26.46
CA ASP A 191 -2.97 -26.19 -26.89
C ASP A 191 -2.34 -27.40 -27.58
N ILE A 192 -2.63 -28.59 -27.06
CA ILE A 192 -2.30 -29.86 -27.70
C ILE A 192 -3.56 -30.29 -28.44
N ALA A 193 -3.66 -29.93 -29.73
CA ALA A 193 -4.86 -30.18 -30.53
C ALA A 193 -4.92 -31.59 -31.13
N ALA A 194 -6.12 -32.17 -31.19
CA ALA A 194 -6.42 -33.33 -32.02
C ALA A 194 -6.60 -32.90 -33.47
N ALA A 195 -5.83 -33.52 -34.38
CA ALA A 195 -5.88 -33.22 -35.81
C ALA A 195 -6.84 -34.14 -36.59
N SER A 196 -7.31 -35.23 -35.99
CA SER A 196 -8.26 -36.18 -36.61
C SER A 196 -9.02 -36.96 -35.55
N ASP A 197 -10.22 -37.42 -35.92
CA ASP A 197 -11.07 -38.26 -35.06
C ASP A 197 -10.40 -39.58 -34.67
N HIS A 198 -10.89 -40.19 -33.58
CA HIS A 198 -10.47 -41.49 -33.05
C HIS A 198 -8.98 -41.55 -32.60
N GLN A 199 -8.32 -40.41 -32.47
CA GLN A 199 -6.98 -40.29 -31.90
C GLN A 199 -7.03 -40.12 -30.37
N ILE A 200 -6.04 -40.67 -29.66
CA ILE A 200 -5.87 -40.47 -28.22
C ILE A 200 -4.70 -39.53 -27.94
N LEU A 201 -4.77 -38.81 -26.81
CA LEU A 201 -3.60 -38.12 -26.27
C LEU A 201 -2.57 -39.16 -25.84
N ARG A 202 -1.37 -39.09 -26.39
CA ARG A 202 -0.28 -40.03 -26.12
C ARG A 202 1.07 -39.34 -26.16
N ARG A 203 2.10 -39.98 -25.60
CA ARG A 203 3.49 -39.59 -25.85
C ARG A 203 3.98 -40.25 -27.15
N SER A 204 4.68 -39.49 -27.98
CA SER A 204 5.31 -39.94 -29.21
C SER A 204 6.76 -39.45 -29.22
N GLY A 205 7.72 -40.35 -29.01
CA GLY A 205 9.12 -39.95 -28.75
C GLY A 205 9.20 -39.06 -27.51
N THR A 206 9.64 -37.81 -27.69
CA THR A 206 9.78 -36.78 -26.63
C THR A 206 8.64 -35.76 -26.59
N ALA A 207 7.56 -35.95 -27.35
CA ALA A 207 6.43 -35.01 -27.38
C ALA A 207 5.12 -35.65 -26.90
N LEU A 208 4.24 -34.86 -26.28
CA LEU A 208 2.82 -35.20 -26.12
C LEU A 208 2.06 -34.73 -27.37
N GLY A 209 1.10 -35.53 -27.82
CA GLY A 209 0.26 -35.21 -28.96
C GLY A 209 -0.83 -36.25 -29.20
N PHE A 210 -1.79 -35.91 -30.04
CA PHE A 210 -2.82 -36.86 -30.45
C PHE A 210 -2.32 -37.81 -31.54
N GLY A 211 -2.76 -39.07 -31.48
CA GLY A 211 -2.56 -40.03 -32.57
C GLY A 211 -3.16 -41.40 -32.28
N ALA A 212 -3.02 -42.32 -33.23
CA ALA A 212 -3.47 -43.70 -33.06
C ALA A 212 -2.70 -44.44 -31.94
N ILE A 213 -3.35 -45.44 -31.35
CA ILE A 213 -2.74 -46.39 -30.42
C ILE A 213 -1.73 -47.25 -31.20
N ASN A 214 -0.47 -47.29 -30.77
CA ASN A 214 0.55 -48.14 -31.39
C ASN A 214 0.45 -49.57 -30.83
N LEU A 215 -0.40 -50.41 -31.43
CA LEU A 215 -0.60 -51.81 -31.02
C LEU A 215 0.67 -52.68 -31.07
N ALA A 216 1.72 -52.26 -31.80
CA ALA A 216 3.01 -52.96 -31.82
C ALA A 216 3.92 -52.61 -30.62
N SER A 217 3.53 -51.66 -29.76
CA SER A 217 4.28 -51.30 -28.56
C SER A 217 3.69 -51.93 -27.29
N THR A 218 4.51 -52.71 -26.59
CA THR A 218 4.21 -53.27 -25.26
C THR A 218 3.95 -52.21 -24.17
N ASN A 219 4.30 -50.95 -24.42
CA ASN A 219 3.97 -49.82 -23.54
C ASN A 219 2.60 -49.19 -23.85
N ALA A 220 2.01 -49.47 -25.02
CA ALA A 220 0.68 -49.00 -25.41
C ALA A 220 -0.41 -50.06 -25.23
N VAL A 221 -0.04 -51.34 -25.27
CA VAL A 221 -0.91 -52.47 -24.91
C VAL A 221 -0.23 -53.24 -23.78
N THR A 222 -0.80 -53.18 -22.58
CA THR A 222 -0.30 -53.96 -21.44
C THR A 222 -0.85 -55.39 -21.50
N ASN A 223 0.03 -56.38 -21.26
CA ASN A 223 -0.27 -57.81 -21.42
C ASN A 223 -0.69 -58.18 -22.86
N THR A 224 -1.21 -59.39 -23.06
CA THR A 224 -1.76 -59.81 -24.34
C THR A 224 -3.14 -59.21 -24.59
N LEU A 225 -3.37 -58.70 -25.80
CA LEU A 225 -4.68 -58.25 -26.25
C LEU A 225 -5.70 -59.42 -26.24
N PRO A 226 -6.79 -59.34 -25.46
CA PRO A 226 -7.77 -60.41 -25.39
C PRO A 226 -8.62 -60.49 -26.66
N ILE A 227 -9.26 -61.64 -26.86
CA ILE A 227 -10.02 -61.97 -28.08
C ILE A 227 -11.23 -61.05 -28.29
N GLY A 228 -11.90 -60.65 -27.20
CA GLY A 228 -12.99 -59.66 -27.26
C GLY A 228 -12.57 -58.29 -27.80
N ASN A 229 -11.26 -57.99 -27.79
CA ASN A 229 -10.68 -56.75 -28.32
C ASN A 229 -9.93 -57.00 -29.66
N GLY A 230 -10.22 -58.11 -30.36
CA GLY A 230 -9.61 -58.46 -31.65
C GLY A 230 -8.21 -59.07 -31.56
N GLY A 231 -7.70 -59.34 -30.36
CA GLY A 231 -6.44 -60.07 -30.16
C GLY A 231 -6.61 -61.59 -30.20
N THR A 232 -5.54 -62.31 -29.84
CA THR A 232 -5.54 -63.79 -29.83
C THR A 232 -5.66 -64.37 -28.41
N GLY A 233 -5.45 -63.56 -27.36
CA GLY A 233 -5.39 -64.04 -25.98
C GLY A 233 -4.18 -64.92 -25.63
N VAL A 234 -3.28 -65.21 -26.59
CA VAL A 234 -2.11 -66.07 -26.40
C VAL A 234 -0.85 -65.25 -26.06
N THR A 235 -0.14 -65.66 -25.01
CA THR A 235 1.14 -65.07 -24.56
C THR A 235 2.38 -65.83 -25.04
N ALA A 236 2.23 -67.11 -25.37
CA ALA A 236 3.35 -67.98 -25.76
C ALA A 236 3.78 -67.73 -27.21
N THR A 237 5.09 -67.82 -27.47
CA THR A 237 5.64 -67.83 -28.83
C THR A 237 5.36 -69.18 -29.49
N PRO A 238 4.83 -69.22 -30.74
CA PRO A 238 4.69 -70.47 -31.49
C PRO A 238 6.04 -71.17 -31.70
N THR A 239 6.07 -72.50 -31.53
CA THR A 239 7.17 -73.33 -32.05
C THR A 239 6.89 -73.76 -33.49
N ASP A 240 7.90 -74.31 -34.16
CA ASP A 240 7.77 -74.90 -35.50
C ASP A 240 6.56 -75.85 -35.59
N GLY A 241 5.76 -75.69 -36.66
CA GLY A 241 4.54 -76.46 -36.86
C GLY A 241 3.31 -76.08 -36.03
N GLN A 242 3.38 -75.04 -35.18
CA GLN A 242 2.23 -74.58 -34.41
C GLN A 242 1.44 -73.48 -35.10
N LEU A 243 0.11 -73.60 -35.07
CA LEU A 243 -0.82 -72.52 -35.41
C LEU A 243 -1.68 -72.16 -34.21
N LEU A 244 -2.28 -70.98 -34.25
CA LEU A 244 -3.42 -70.64 -33.40
C LEU A 244 -4.66 -71.38 -33.91
N ILE A 245 -5.14 -72.34 -33.14
CA ILE A 245 -6.36 -73.11 -33.44
C ILE A 245 -7.44 -72.73 -32.43
N GLY A 246 -8.66 -72.51 -32.93
CA GLY A 246 -9.83 -72.19 -32.12
C GLY A 246 -10.28 -73.39 -31.27
N ASN A 247 -10.54 -73.17 -29.99
CA ASN A 247 -10.83 -74.24 -29.01
C ASN A 247 -12.21 -74.08 -28.30
N GLY A 248 -13.08 -73.24 -28.85
CA GLY A 248 -14.43 -72.99 -28.32
C GLY A 248 -14.51 -71.91 -27.23
N THR A 249 -13.41 -71.59 -26.56
CA THR A 249 -13.32 -70.46 -25.61
C THR A 249 -12.33 -69.38 -26.05
N GLY A 250 -11.47 -69.69 -27.02
CA GLY A 250 -10.53 -68.76 -27.62
C GLY A 250 -9.61 -69.44 -28.62
N PHE A 251 -8.33 -69.05 -28.62
CA PHE A 251 -7.27 -69.69 -29.39
C PHE A 251 -6.25 -70.37 -28.47
N SER A 252 -5.68 -71.48 -28.94
CA SER A 252 -4.50 -72.12 -28.34
C SER A 252 -3.50 -72.46 -29.44
N LEU A 253 -2.21 -72.40 -29.10
CA LEU A 253 -1.17 -72.93 -29.99
C LEU A 253 -1.26 -74.46 -30.03
N ALA A 254 -1.36 -75.00 -31.23
CA ALA A 254 -1.47 -76.43 -31.45
C ALA A 254 -0.59 -76.86 -32.63
N THR A 255 0.20 -77.91 -32.42
CA THR A 255 1.04 -78.52 -33.45
C THR A 255 0.16 -79.26 -34.46
N LEU A 256 0.26 -78.90 -35.73
CA LEU A 256 -0.50 -79.57 -36.78
C LEU A 256 0.00 -81.01 -36.93
N THR A 257 -0.91 -81.98 -36.83
CA THR A 257 -0.58 -83.42 -36.79
C THR A 257 -1.17 -84.12 -38.00
N ALA A 258 -0.35 -84.93 -38.67
CA ALA A 258 -0.73 -85.70 -39.86
C ALA A 258 -1.94 -86.61 -39.59
N GLY A 259 -2.99 -86.45 -40.38
CA GLY A 259 -4.15 -87.36 -40.42
C GLY A 259 -3.96 -88.46 -41.47
N SER A 260 -4.89 -89.42 -41.53
CA SER A 260 -4.91 -90.37 -42.64
C SER A 260 -5.03 -89.63 -43.97
N ASN A 261 -4.14 -89.95 -44.92
CA ASN A 261 -3.99 -89.31 -46.24
C ASN A 261 -3.50 -87.85 -46.22
N VAL A 262 -2.99 -87.32 -45.11
CA VAL A 262 -2.38 -85.99 -45.02
C VAL A 262 -0.97 -86.10 -44.46
N THR A 263 0.05 -85.86 -45.27
CA THR A 263 1.43 -85.68 -44.79
C THR A 263 1.58 -84.29 -44.20
N ILE A 264 2.26 -84.19 -43.04
CA ILE A 264 2.64 -82.92 -42.43
C ILE A 264 4.08 -83.06 -41.92
N ASN A 265 4.97 -82.24 -42.48
CA ASN A 265 6.34 -82.05 -42.05
C ASN A 265 6.49 -80.63 -41.47
N ASN A 266 6.58 -80.55 -40.14
CA ASN A 266 6.72 -79.30 -39.41
C ASN A 266 8.19 -78.88 -39.36
N THR A 267 8.52 -77.71 -39.90
CA THR A 267 9.89 -77.18 -39.95
C THR A 267 9.92 -75.69 -39.61
N ALA A 268 11.12 -75.15 -39.38
CA ALA A 268 11.32 -73.73 -39.07
C ALA A 268 10.70 -72.82 -40.14
N GLY A 269 9.64 -72.10 -39.75
CA GLY A 269 8.92 -71.17 -40.63
C GLY A 269 8.06 -71.79 -41.73
N SER A 270 7.89 -73.13 -41.80
CA SER A 270 7.06 -73.75 -42.85
C SER A 270 6.42 -75.08 -42.45
N ILE A 271 5.32 -75.42 -43.13
CA ILE A 271 4.57 -76.67 -42.98
C ILE A 271 4.38 -77.24 -44.40
N VAL A 272 4.83 -78.48 -44.62
CA VAL A 272 4.97 -79.11 -45.95
C VAL A 272 4.41 -80.53 -45.99
#